data_AF-A0A1V5JC65-F1
#
_entry.id   AF-A0A1V5JC65-F1
#
_cell.length_a   1.000
_cell.length_b   1.000
_cell.length_c   1.000
_cell.angle_alpha   90.00
_cell.angle_beta   90.00
_cell.angle_gamma   90.00
#
_symmetry.space_group_name_H-M   'P 1'
#
loop_
_entity.id
_entity.type
_entity.pdbx_description
1 polymer ?
#
loop_
_entity_poly.entity_id
_entity_poly.type
_entity_poly.pdbx_seq_one_letter_code
_entity_poly.pdbx_strand_id
1 'polypeptide(L)'
;MLLDAMATGALEGELAYKAKLDSLVAKFPTTPEGQRAAEITDFLRKEKPEIRIAEDTRIAEEIYIADTLQPHYVIIIASNPNANMNQMVFDIINHNLDQYPDRSYRTEGAAIDAGYLLITVGPFEKTADAVAWYRSFNPEQVVREAATAGLTVYLISRDNLQQFREDKNTDRYAIFHSKAYPNLR
;
A
#
# COMPACT_ATOMS: atom_id res chain seq x y z
N MET A 1 27.47 15.86 16.21
CA MET A 1 26.09 15.34 16.15
C MET A 1 25.95 14.21 15.12
N LEU A 2 26.44 14.36 13.87
CA LEU A 2 26.48 13.24 12.93
C LEU A 2 27.43 12.11 13.38
N LEU A 3 28.60 12.48 13.92
CA LEU A 3 29.57 11.52 14.48
C LEU A 3 28.99 10.72 15.66
N ASP A 4 28.10 11.34 16.43
CA ASP A 4 27.41 10.73 17.56
C ASP A 4 26.37 9.70 17.09
N ALA A 5 25.63 10.00 16.01
CA ALA A 5 24.77 9.03 15.35
C ALA A 5 25.59 7.83 14.83
N MET A 6 26.73 8.07 14.17
CA MET A 6 27.61 7.01 13.66
C MET A 6 28.17 6.13 14.78
N ALA A 7 28.60 6.72 15.90
CA ALA A 7 29.08 5.98 17.06
C ALA A 7 27.98 5.14 17.70
N THR A 8 26.77 5.68 17.82
CA THR A 8 25.59 4.95 18.32
C THR A 8 25.29 3.76 17.39
N GLY A 9 25.35 3.94 16.07
CA GLY A 9 25.14 2.85 15.13
C GLY A 9 26.17 1.73 15.22
N ALA A 10 27.43 2.08 15.44
CA ALA A 10 28.50 1.11 15.63
C ALA A 10 28.38 0.32 16.95
N LEU A 11 27.75 0.89 17.98
CA LEU A 11 27.65 0.31 19.33
C LEU A 11 26.31 -0.40 19.60
N GLU A 12 25.21 0.20 19.17
CA GLU A 12 23.84 -0.21 19.52
C GLU A 12 23.08 -0.79 18.31
N GLY A 13 23.73 -0.81 17.15
CA GLY A 13 23.16 -1.33 15.91
C GLY A 13 22.33 -0.31 15.14
N GLU A 14 21.77 -0.75 14.04
CA GLU A 14 21.38 0.15 12.95
C GLU A 14 20.01 0.79 13.15
N LEU A 15 19.14 0.17 13.95
CA LEU A 15 17.89 0.79 14.40
C LEU A 15 18.17 2.01 15.30
N ALA A 16 19.13 1.90 16.21
CA ALA A 16 19.57 3.00 17.05
C ALA A 16 20.29 4.08 16.22
N TYR A 17 21.07 3.67 15.21
CA TYR A 17 21.66 4.60 14.25
C TYR A 17 20.61 5.44 13.53
N LYS A 18 19.59 4.79 12.96
CA LYS A 18 18.49 5.45 12.26
C LYS A 18 17.72 6.38 13.18
N ALA A 19 17.36 5.96 14.39
CA ALA A 19 16.64 6.80 15.34
C ALA A 19 17.41 8.11 15.66
N LYS A 20 18.73 8.03 15.76
CA LYS A 20 19.61 9.20 15.93
C LYS A 20 19.65 10.09 14.69
N LEU A 21 19.73 9.50 13.49
CA LEU A 21 19.68 10.25 12.22
C LEU A 21 18.34 10.94 12.04
N ASP A 22 17.22 10.26 12.29
CA ASP A 22 15.87 10.81 12.19
C ASP A 22 15.68 11.97 13.18
N SER A 23 16.19 11.83 14.42
CA SER A 23 16.19 12.93 15.40
C SER A 23 17.02 14.13 14.94
N LEU A 24 18.12 13.90 14.23
CA LEU A 24 18.99 14.95 13.70
C LEU A 24 18.32 15.69 12.55
N VAL A 25 17.69 14.96 11.62
CA VAL A 25 16.90 15.53 10.51
C VAL A 25 15.75 16.37 11.05
N ALA A 26 15.01 15.86 12.04
CA ALA A 26 13.90 16.58 12.66
C ALA A 26 14.32 17.87 13.37
N LYS A 27 15.49 17.88 14.01
CA LYS A 27 16.01 19.04 14.75
C LYS A 27 16.71 20.06 13.88
N PHE A 28 17.34 19.63 12.78
CA PHE A 28 18.19 20.48 11.94
C PHE A 28 17.98 20.26 10.43
N PRO A 29 16.74 20.39 9.91
CA PRO A 29 16.41 19.97 8.54
C PRO A 29 17.13 20.76 7.44
N THR A 30 17.51 22.02 7.70
CA THR A 30 18.13 22.92 6.72
C THR A 30 19.65 22.99 6.81
N THR A 31 20.27 22.30 7.77
CA THR A 31 21.73 22.32 7.92
C THR A 31 22.39 21.27 7.03
N PRO A 32 23.66 21.46 6.63
CA PRO A 32 24.40 20.45 5.86
C PRO A 32 24.40 19.07 6.55
N GLU A 33 24.42 19.04 7.88
CA GLU A 33 24.37 17.81 8.66
C GLU A 33 23.00 17.12 8.62
N GLY A 34 21.91 17.89 8.63
CA GLY A 34 20.55 17.36 8.48
C GLY A 34 20.32 16.79 7.09
N GLN A 35 20.76 17.49 6.05
CA GLN A 35 20.71 16.98 4.67
C GLN A 35 21.51 15.68 4.51
N ARG A 36 22.74 15.65 5.06
CA ARG A 36 23.57 14.45 5.02
C ARG A 36 23.00 13.30 5.82
N ALA A 37 22.33 13.57 6.94
CA ALA A 37 21.64 12.54 7.71
C ALA A 37 20.46 11.94 6.93
N ALA A 38 19.70 12.77 6.20
CA ALA A 38 18.63 12.28 5.32
C ALA A 38 19.17 11.38 4.20
N GLU A 39 20.27 11.77 3.56
CA GLU A 39 20.95 10.94 2.55
C GLU A 39 21.43 9.60 3.11
N ILE A 40 21.99 9.60 4.31
CA ILE A 40 22.45 8.37 4.98
C ILE A 40 21.26 7.48 5.35
N THR A 41 20.15 8.05 5.82
CA THR A 41 18.91 7.30 6.08
C THR A 41 18.39 6.65 4.80
N ASP A 42 18.37 7.36 3.68
CA ASP A 42 17.95 6.81 2.39
C ASP A 42 18.88 5.69 1.89
N PHE A 43 20.19 5.85 2.10
CA PHE A 43 21.17 4.82 1.80
C PHE A 43 20.98 3.56 2.67
N LEU A 44 20.79 3.75 3.98
CA LEU A 44 20.50 2.66 4.93
C LEU A 44 19.23 1.89 4.54
N ARG A 45 18.17 2.59 4.12
CA ARG A 45 16.93 1.95 3.65
C ARG A 45 17.13 1.11 2.37
N LYS A 46 18.07 1.49 1.50
CA LYS A 46 18.41 0.74 0.28
C LYS A 46 19.28 -0.48 0.56
N GLU A 47 20.31 -0.32 1.38
CA GLU A 47 21.24 -1.41 1.72
C GLU A 47 20.61 -2.44 2.66
N LYS A 48 19.67 -2.02 3.51
CA LYS A 48 19.11 -2.86 4.57
C LYS A 48 17.59 -2.92 4.52
N PRO A 49 17.03 -3.92 3.82
CA PRO A 49 15.58 -4.05 3.69
C PRO A 49 14.87 -4.24 5.05
N GLU A 50 15.54 -4.82 6.05
CA GLU A 50 14.99 -5.03 7.40
C GLU A 50 14.58 -3.71 8.08
N ILE A 51 15.39 -2.66 7.94
CA ILE A 51 15.12 -1.34 8.51
C ILE A 51 13.92 -0.70 7.81
N ARG A 52 13.89 -0.79 6.47
CA ARG A 52 12.77 -0.30 5.66
C ARG A 52 11.46 -0.99 6.06
N ILE A 53 11.49 -2.31 6.19
CA ILE A 53 10.31 -3.12 6.56
C ILE A 53 9.83 -2.75 7.95
N ALA A 54 10.72 -2.60 8.94
CA ALA A 54 10.35 -2.22 10.30
C ALA A 54 9.67 -0.84 10.35
N GLU A 55 10.20 0.14 9.61
CA GLU A 55 9.63 1.48 9.51
C GLU A 55 8.28 1.48 8.78
N ASP A 56 8.21 0.83 7.62
CA ASP A 56 6.96 0.72 6.85
C ASP A 56 5.90 -0.04 7.65
N THR A 57 6.28 -1.02 8.47
CA THR A 57 5.39 -1.70 9.41
C THR A 57 4.83 -0.77 10.47
N ARG A 58 5.69 0.02 11.13
CA ARG A 58 5.26 0.98 12.15
C ARG A 58 4.30 2.03 11.57
N ILE A 59 4.64 2.59 10.41
CA ILE A 59 3.80 3.58 9.75
C ILE A 59 2.45 2.95 9.35
N ALA A 60 2.46 1.74 8.79
CA ALA A 60 1.24 1.04 8.42
C ALA A 60 0.31 0.80 9.63
N GLU A 61 0.86 0.49 10.81
CA GLU A 61 0.11 0.33 12.06
C GLU A 61 -0.44 1.66 12.61
N GLU A 62 0.21 2.78 12.29
CA GLU A 62 -0.24 4.12 12.70
C GLU A 62 -1.36 4.67 11.82
N ILE A 63 -1.29 4.44 10.50
CA ILE A 63 -2.21 5.06 9.53
C ILE A 63 -3.39 4.18 9.13
N TYR A 64 -3.30 2.87 9.31
CA TYR A 64 -4.37 1.93 8.92
C TYR A 64 -5.00 1.23 10.11
N ILE A 65 -6.33 1.16 10.11
CA ILE A 65 -7.12 0.59 11.20
C ILE A 65 -8.00 -0.54 10.66
N ALA A 66 -7.99 -1.69 11.32
CA ALA A 66 -8.89 -2.78 10.99
C ALA A 66 -10.29 -2.49 11.56
N ASP A 67 -11.19 -2.01 10.70
CA ASP A 67 -12.58 -1.75 11.06
C ASP A 67 -13.52 -2.44 10.07
N THR A 68 -14.12 -3.55 10.49
CA THR A 68 -15.03 -4.39 9.69
C THR A 68 -16.48 -3.87 9.69
N LEU A 69 -16.78 -2.77 10.37
CA LEU A 69 -18.13 -2.20 10.38
C LEU A 69 -18.31 -1.16 9.27
N GLN A 70 -17.22 -0.64 8.72
CA GLN A 70 -17.27 0.32 7.64
C GLN A 70 -17.67 -0.32 6.32
N PRO A 71 -18.21 0.48 5.37
CA PRO A 71 -18.24 0.08 3.99
C PRO A 71 -16.85 -0.32 3.53
N HIS A 72 -16.77 -1.44 2.81
CA HIS A 72 -15.53 -1.94 2.25
C HIS A 72 -15.49 -1.73 0.74
N TYR A 73 -14.28 -1.80 0.21
CA TYR A 73 -13.98 -1.79 -1.20
C TYR A 73 -13.00 -2.93 -1.46
N VAL A 74 -12.94 -3.35 -2.71
CA VAL A 74 -11.82 -4.13 -3.21
C VAL A 74 -10.99 -3.21 -4.09
N ILE A 75 -9.69 -3.13 -3.81
CA ILE A 75 -8.73 -2.43 -4.64
C ILE A 75 -7.93 -3.43 -5.46
N ILE A 76 -7.72 -3.07 -6.72
CA ILE A 76 -6.88 -3.80 -7.67
C ILE A 76 -5.79 -2.82 -8.11
N ILE A 77 -4.54 -3.20 -7.88
CA ILE A 77 -3.37 -2.37 -8.17
C ILE A 77 -2.64 -3.00 -9.34
N ALA A 78 -2.47 -2.26 -10.43
CA ALA A 78 -1.61 -2.65 -11.54
C ALA A 78 -0.26 -1.95 -11.40
N SER A 79 0.80 -2.72 -11.15
CA SER A 79 2.16 -2.19 -11.01
C SER A 79 2.72 -1.65 -12.33
N ASN A 80 2.16 -2.05 -13.48
CA ASN A 80 2.51 -1.49 -14.78
C ASN A 80 1.63 -0.26 -15.09
N PRO A 81 2.16 0.97 -15.03
CA PRO A 81 1.39 2.18 -15.30
C PRO A 81 0.95 2.32 -16.77
N ASN A 82 1.57 1.55 -17.68
CA ASN A 82 1.22 1.54 -19.10
C ASN A 82 0.13 0.50 -19.44
N ALA A 83 -0.34 -0.28 -18.46
CA ALA A 83 -1.43 -1.22 -18.68
C ALA A 83 -2.72 -0.48 -19.09
N ASN A 84 -3.56 -1.14 -19.88
CA ASN A 84 -4.79 -0.53 -20.39
C ASN A 84 -5.87 -0.45 -19.29
N MET A 85 -5.87 0.63 -18.52
CA MET A 85 -6.80 0.85 -17.41
C MET A 85 -8.27 0.72 -17.82
N ASN A 86 -8.65 1.32 -18.96
CA ASN A 86 -10.03 1.28 -19.44
C ASN A 86 -10.46 -0.16 -19.74
N GLN A 87 -9.55 -0.96 -20.29
CA GLN A 87 -9.82 -2.37 -20.56
C GLN A 87 -10.02 -3.17 -19.27
N MET A 88 -9.16 -2.97 -18.28
CA MET A 88 -9.27 -3.65 -16.99
C MET A 88 -10.58 -3.28 -16.27
N VAL A 89 -10.91 -1.99 -16.23
CA VAL A 89 -12.17 -1.50 -15.65
C VAL A 89 -13.38 -2.12 -16.35
N PHE A 90 -13.37 -2.20 -17.68
CA PHE A 90 -14.44 -2.83 -18.45
C PHE A 90 -14.58 -4.33 -18.15
N ASP A 91 -13.46 -5.05 -18.08
CA ASP A 91 -13.45 -6.48 -17.78
C ASP A 91 -14.02 -6.77 -16.38
N ILE A 92 -13.68 -5.93 -15.39
CA ILE A 92 -14.20 -6.02 -14.02
C ILE A 92 -15.71 -5.68 -13.97
N ILE A 93 -16.16 -4.69 -14.73
CA ILE A 93 -17.60 -4.35 -14.82
C ILE A 93 -18.37 -5.54 -15.39
N ASN A 94 -17.88 -6.19 -16.44
CA ASN A 94 -18.55 -7.37 -17.01
C ASN A 94 -18.60 -8.52 -16.01
N HIS A 95 -17.50 -8.80 -15.30
CA HIS A 95 -17.51 -9.78 -14.22
C HIS A 95 -18.56 -9.48 -13.15
N ASN A 96 -18.71 -8.21 -12.75
CA ASN A 96 -19.72 -7.80 -11.79
C ASN A 96 -21.14 -8.04 -12.30
N LEU A 97 -21.41 -7.72 -13.57
CA LEU A 97 -22.72 -7.94 -14.19
C LEU A 97 -23.06 -9.43 -14.29
N ASP A 98 -22.09 -10.27 -14.59
CA ASP A 98 -22.28 -11.71 -14.73
C ASP A 98 -22.47 -12.42 -13.39
N GLN A 99 -21.69 -12.05 -12.36
CA GLN A 99 -21.71 -12.71 -11.05
C GLN A 99 -22.70 -12.09 -10.06
N TYR A 100 -23.01 -10.80 -10.22
CA TYR A 100 -23.84 -10.04 -9.29
C TYR A 100 -24.88 -9.18 -10.03
N PRO A 101 -25.78 -9.78 -10.84
CA PRO A 101 -26.72 -9.05 -11.69
C PRO A 101 -27.68 -8.13 -10.91
N ASP A 102 -27.98 -8.47 -9.66
CA ASP A 102 -28.86 -7.68 -8.78
C ASP A 102 -28.09 -6.60 -7.98
N ARG A 103 -26.78 -6.45 -8.21
CA ARG A 103 -25.93 -5.47 -7.51
C ARG A 103 -25.29 -4.52 -8.51
N SER A 104 -25.21 -3.26 -8.14
CA SER A 104 -24.56 -2.22 -8.96
C SER A 104 -23.27 -1.74 -8.30
N TYR A 105 -22.25 -2.62 -8.26
CA TYR A 105 -20.94 -2.24 -7.72
C TYR A 105 -20.24 -1.26 -8.66
N ARG A 106 -19.91 -0.07 -8.14
CA ARG A 106 -19.17 0.94 -8.90
C ARG A 106 -17.73 0.47 -9.07
N THR A 107 -17.23 0.55 -10.29
CA THR A 107 -15.85 0.23 -10.64
C THR A 107 -15.20 1.46 -11.25
N GLU A 108 -14.10 1.92 -10.64
CA GLU A 108 -13.41 3.13 -11.09
C GLU A 108 -11.91 2.92 -11.14
N GLY A 109 -11.27 3.39 -12.21
CA GLY A 109 -9.81 3.41 -12.34
C GLY A 109 -9.24 4.82 -12.18
N ALA A 110 -8.07 4.92 -11.55
CA ALA A 110 -7.29 6.13 -11.44
C ALA A 110 -5.79 5.83 -11.62
N ALA A 111 -5.08 6.66 -12.37
CA ALA A 111 -3.62 6.65 -12.39
C ALA A 111 -3.09 7.37 -11.15
N ILE A 112 -2.20 6.72 -10.42
CA ILE A 112 -1.54 7.30 -9.25
C ILE A 112 -0.14 7.77 -9.67
N ASP A 113 0.20 8.99 -9.28
CA ASP A 113 1.49 9.64 -9.54
C ASP A 113 2.70 8.88 -8.98
N ALA A 114 2.48 7.99 -8.02
CA ALA A 114 3.46 7.02 -7.53
C ALA A 114 3.80 5.88 -8.53
N GLY A 115 3.23 5.90 -9.74
CA GLY A 115 3.65 5.03 -10.84
C GLY A 115 2.88 3.71 -10.95
N TYR A 116 1.62 3.69 -10.54
CA TYR A 116 0.73 2.53 -10.66
C TYR A 116 -0.70 2.94 -11.01
N LEU A 117 -1.51 1.98 -11.43
CA LEU A 117 -2.94 2.18 -11.63
C LEU A 117 -3.72 1.58 -10.46
N LEU A 118 -4.68 2.34 -9.94
CA LEU A 118 -5.57 1.92 -8.87
C LEU A 118 -6.97 1.76 -9.44
N ILE A 119 -7.53 0.56 -9.32
CA ILE A 119 -8.94 0.29 -9.59
C ILE A 119 -9.64 -0.01 -8.27
N THR A 120 -10.79 0.62 -8.05
CA THR A 120 -11.64 0.44 -6.87
C THR A 120 -12.98 -0.16 -7.28
N VAL A 121 -13.41 -1.20 -6.59
CA VAL A 121 -14.72 -1.85 -6.73
C VAL A 121 -15.49 -1.71 -5.41
N GLY A 122 -16.74 -1.28 -5.48
CA GLY A 122 -17.63 -1.14 -4.32
C GLY A 122 -18.49 0.14 -4.39
N PRO A 123 -18.89 0.73 -3.26
CA PRO A 123 -18.75 0.18 -1.90
C PRO A 123 -19.55 -1.10 -1.71
N PHE A 124 -19.09 -1.94 -0.78
CA PHE A 124 -19.80 -3.05 -0.20
C PHE A 124 -20.29 -2.65 1.19
N GLU A 125 -21.58 -2.83 1.48
CA GLU A 125 -22.15 -2.44 2.78
C GLU A 125 -21.61 -3.27 3.94
N LYS A 126 -21.32 -4.56 3.68
CA LYS A 126 -20.79 -5.50 4.68
C LYS A 126 -19.44 -6.02 4.22
N THR A 127 -18.50 -6.15 5.16
CA THR A 127 -17.20 -6.80 4.90
C THR A 127 -17.38 -8.21 4.33
N ALA A 128 -18.41 -8.95 4.75
CA ALA A 128 -18.69 -10.29 4.23
C ALA A 128 -18.95 -10.28 2.71
N ASP A 129 -19.66 -9.28 2.18
CA ASP A 129 -19.95 -9.18 0.75
C ASP A 129 -18.68 -8.84 -0.03
N ALA A 130 -17.84 -7.96 0.51
CA ALA A 130 -16.55 -7.61 -0.08
C ALA A 130 -15.58 -8.80 -0.07
N VAL A 131 -15.58 -9.61 1.00
CA VAL A 131 -14.80 -10.85 1.09
C VAL A 131 -15.29 -11.89 0.08
N ALA A 132 -16.60 -12.03 -0.09
CA ALA A 132 -17.17 -12.93 -1.08
C ALA A 132 -16.74 -12.53 -2.50
N TRP A 133 -16.82 -11.24 -2.83
CA TRP A 133 -16.34 -10.69 -4.10
C TRP A 133 -14.85 -10.91 -4.30
N TYR A 134 -14.04 -10.60 -3.28
CA TYR A 134 -12.59 -10.80 -3.32
C TYR A 134 -12.24 -12.25 -3.67
N ARG A 135 -12.93 -13.22 -3.07
CA ARG A 135 -12.68 -14.66 -3.26
C ARG A 135 -13.18 -15.18 -4.60
N SER A 136 -14.20 -14.58 -5.20
CA SER A 136 -14.70 -14.97 -6.53
C SER A 136 -13.89 -14.37 -7.67
N PHE A 137 -13.12 -13.31 -7.41
CA PHE A 137 -12.36 -12.59 -8.42
C PHE A 137 -10.96 -13.21 -8.60
N ASN A 138 -10.74 -13.81 -9.77
CA ASN A 138 -9.41 -14.24 -10.21
C ASN A 138 -8.90 -13.30 -11.32
N PRO A 139 -7.91 -12.43 -11.04
CA PRO A 139 -7.41 -11.46 -12.02
C PRO A 139 -6.96 -12.10 -13.33
N GLU A 140 -6.30 -13.26 -13.28
CA GLU A 140 -5.74 -13.94 -14.47
C GLU A 140 -6.83 -14.52 -15.39
N GLN A 141 -8.04 -14.73 -14.87
CA GLN A 141 -9.17 -15.24 -15.66
C GLN A 141 -10.10 -14.11 -16.11
N VAL A 142 -10.24 -13.08 -15.29
CA VAL A 142 -11.20 -12.00 -15.53
C VAL A 142 -10.58 -10.88 -16.37
N VAL A 143 -9.35 -10.50 -16.08
CA VAL A 143 -8.71 -9.33 -16.67
C VAL A 143 -7.75 -9.78 -17.76
N ARG A 144 -7.94 -9.24 -18.97
CA ARG A 144 -6.99 -9.47 -20.05
C ARG A 144 -5.64 -8.88 -19.70
N GLU A 145 -4.57 -9.60 -20.04
CA GLU A 145 -3.18 -9.15 -19.83
C GLU A 145 -2.85 -8.90 -18.33
N ALA A 146 -3.55 -9.56 -17.41
CA ALA A 146 -3.36 -9.44 -15.97
C ALA A 146 -1.90 -9.66 -15.53
N ALA A 147 -1.28 -10.76 -15.98
CA ALA A 147 0.12 -11.07 -15.68
C ALA A 147 1.08 -9.93 -16.09
N THR A 148 0.88 -9.35 -17.28
CA THR A 148 1.70 -8.21 -17.79
C THR A 148 1.37 -6.88 -17.11
N ALA A 149 0.17 -6.74 -16.54
CA ALA A 149 -0.23 -5.58 -15.76
C ALA A 149 0.31 -5.62 -14.31
N GLY A 150 0.70 -6.81 -13.82
CA GLY A 150 1.20 -7.01 -12.46
C GLY A 150 0.12 -6.75 -11.42
N LEU A 151 -1.04 -7.39 -11.58
CA LEU A 151 -2.20 -7.14 -10.73
C LEU A 151 -2.04 -7.72 -9.33
N THR A 152 -2.32 -6.90 -8.32
CA THR A 152 -2.50 -7.33 -6.93
C THR A 152 -3.85 -6.85 -6.42
N VAL A 153 -4.49 -7.65 -5.59
CA VAL A 153 -5.87 -7.39 -5.12
C VAL A 153 -5.86 -7.37 -3.60
N TYR A 154 -6.52 -6.36 -3.03
CA TYR A 154 -6.68 -6.24 -1.58
C TYR A 154 -8.09 -5.80 -1.20
N LEU A 155 -8.52 -6.25 -0.02
CA LEU A 155 -9.71 -5.72 0.63
C LEU A 155 -9.34 -4.45 1.40
N ILE A 156 -10.18 -3.41 1.40
CA ILE A 156 -9.90 -2.15 2.10
C ILE A 156 -11.17 -1.49 2.64
N SER A 157 -11.13 -0.96 3.86
CA SER A 157 -12.24 -0.17 4.42
C SER A 157 -12.28 1.22 3.79
N ARG A 158 -13.43 1.90 3.87
CA ARG A 158 -13.58 3.27 3.35
C ARG A 158 -12.52 4.23 3.87
N ASP A 159 -12.29 4.24 5.18
CA ASP A 159 -11.36 5.20 5.78
C ASP A 159 -9.89 4.84 5.45
N ASN A 160 -9.54 3.55 5.41
CA ASN A 160 -8.22 3.13 4.96
C ASN A 160 -7.99 3.43 3.48
N LEU A 161 -9.04 3.39 2.63
CA LEU A 161 -8.94 3.78 1.22
C LEU A 161 -8.62 5.27 1.07
N GLN A 162 -9.18 6.12 1.93
CA GLN A 162 -8.81 7.54 1.98
C GLN A 162 -7.33 7.70 2.35
N GLN A 163 -6.89 7.04 3.42
CA GLN A 163 -5.49 7.07 3.84
C GLN A 163 -4.54 6.52 2.78
N PHE A 164 -4.92 5.45 2.09
CA PHE A 164 -4.13 4.85 1.01
C PHE A 164 -3.98 5.80 -0.18
N ARG A 165 -4.98 6.62 -0.51
CA ARG A 165 -4.87 7.63 -1.57
C ARG A 165 -3.94 8.78 -1.20
N GLU A 166 -3.74 9.04 0.08
CA GLU A 166 -2.80 10.05 0.59
C GLU A 166 -1.37 9.48 0.70
N ASP A 167 -1.21 8.30 1.30
CA ASP A 167 0.08 7.63 1.52
C ASP A 167 0.67 7.02 0.23
N LYS A 168 -0.18 6.49 -0.66
CA LYS A 168 0.17 5.91 -1.96
C LYS A 168 1.21 4.79 -1.93
N ASN A 169 1.53 4.24 -0.75
CA ASN A 169 2.53 3.20 -0.60
C ASN A 169 1.87 1.82 -0.58
N THR A 170 2.05 1.09 -1.67
CA THR A 170 1.49 -0.25 -1.85
C THR A 170 2.08 -1.28 -0.89
N ASP A 171 3.37 -1.16 -0.55
CA ASP A 171 4.05 -2.06 0.38
C ASP A 171 3.51 -1.92 1.80
N ARG A 172 3.30 -0.68 2.28
CA ARG A 172 2.73 -0.42 3.60
C ARG A 172 1.34 -1.02 3.74
N TYR A 173 0.51 -0.79 2.72
CA TYR A 173 -0.83 -1.38 2.72
C TYR A 173 -0.79 -2.90 2.67
N ALA A 174 0.11 -3.50 1.89
CA ALA A 174 0.28 -4.95 1.85
C ALA A 174 0.69 -5.53 3.22
N ILE A 175 1.58 -4.84 3.94
CA ILE A 175 1.98 -5.21 5.32
C ILE A 175 0.75 -5.20 6.23
N PHE A 176 0.01 -4.10 6.28
CA PHE A 176 -1.21 -3.98 7.08
C PHE A 176 -2.24 -5.06 6.71
N HIS A 177 -2.56 -5.19 5.42
CA HIS A 177 -3.55 -6.14 4.93
C HIS A 177 -3.21 -7.57 5.34
N SER A 178 -1.94 -7.96 5.26
CA SER A 178 -1.49 -9.29 5.62
C SER A 178 -1.69 -9.64 7.09
N LYS A 179 -1.69 -8.63 7.98
CA LYS A 179 -1.98 -8.76 9.42
C LYS A 179 -3.48 -8.69 9.71
N ALA A 180 -4.19 -7.75 9.07
CA ALA A 180 -5.60 -7.50 9.32
C ALA A 180 -6.53 -8.55 8.69
N TYR A 181 -6.14 -9.13 7.56
CA TYR A 181 -6.92 -10.11 6.79
C TYR A 181 -6.14 -11.41 6.55
N PRO A 182 -5.70 -12.13 7.61
CA PRO A 182 -4.84 -13.31 7.46
C PRO A 182 -5.50 -14.46 6.69
N ASN A 183 -6.84 -14.51 6.67
CA ASN A 183 -7.63 -15.54 6.00
C ASN A 183 -7.95 -15.23 4.51
N LEU A 184 -7.36 -14.15 3.97
CA LEU A 184 -7.45 -13.75 2.57
C LEU A 184 -6.11 -13.88 1.83
N ARG A 185 -5.12 -14.55 2.44
CA ARG A 185 -3.87 -14.94 1.79
C ARG A 185 -4.06 -16.17 0.91
#